data_AF-A0A7X6X6T5-F1
#
_entry.id   AF-A0A7X6X6T5-F1
#
_cell.length_a   1.000
_cell.length_b   1.000
_cell.length_c   1.000
_cell.angle_alpha   90.00
_cell.angle_beta   90.00
_cell.angle_gamma   90.00
#
_symmetry.space_group_name_H-M   'P 1'
#
loop_
_entity.id
_entity.type
_entity.pdbx_description
1 polymer ?
#
loop_
_entity_poly.entity_id
_entity_poly.type
_entity_poly.pdbx_seq_one_letter_code
_entity_poly.pdbx_strand_id
1 'polypeptide(L)'
;MVDTKIRKESYGIIISLDLSIFYGSSTQDILTQVQAAVSEGVEFYTSINVLAINVRAMRVAKKRSKESIDAMKAKLHYEPGSL
;
A
#
# COMPACT_ATOMS: atom_id res chain seq x y z
N MET A 1 -1.69 3.09 5.61
CA MET A 1 -2.66 2.13 5.06
C MET A 1 -3.99 2.86 5.03
N VAL A 2 -4.69 2.91 3.89
CA VAL A 2 -5.94 3.70 3.82
C VAL A 2 -7.15 2.81 4.00
N ASP A 3 -7.24 1.67 3.30
CA ASP A 3 -8.18 0.58 3.62
C ASP A 3 -7.90 -0.65 2.73
N THR A 4 -8.32 -1.83 3.19
CA THR A 4 -8.34 -3.06 2.40
C THR A 4 -9.60 -3.84 2.70
N LYS A 5 -10.39 -4.15 1.66
CA LYS A 5 -11.62 -4.93 1.80
C LYS A 5 -11.62 -6.11 0.84
N ILE A 6 -11.91 -7.29 1.38
CA ILE A 6 -12.08 -8.52 0.60
C ILE A 6 -13.53 -8.96 0.74
N ARG A 7 -14.21 -9.18 -0.38
CA ARG A 7 -15.56 -9.73 -0.43
C ARG A 7 -15.52 -11.09 -1.10
N LYS A 8 -16.17 -12.06 -0.45
CA LYS A 8 -16.37 -13.41 -0.99
C LYS A 8 -17.63 -13.40 -1.85
N GLU A 9 -17.53 -14.00 -3.03
CA GLU A 9 -18.63 -14.25 -3.95
C GLU A 9 -18.67 -15.76 -4.25
N SER A 10 -19.76 -16.24 -4.84
CA SER A 10 -19.96 -17.68 -5.07
C SER A 10 -18.87 -18.36 -5.90
N TYR A 11 -18.16 -17.62 -6.75
CA TYR A 11 -17.17 -18.16 -7.69
C TYR A 11 -15.76 -17.56 -7.52
N GLY A 12 -15.51 -16.84 -6.43
CA GLY A 12 -14.22 -16.19 -6.22
C GLY A 12 -14.31 -15.03 -5.26
N ILE A 13 -13.33 -14.15 -5.34
CA ILE A 13 -13.26 -12.97 -4.47
C ILE A 13 -13.13 -11.68 -5.26
N ILE A 14 -13.58 -10.60 -4.64
CA ILE A 14 -13.35 -9.24 -5.09
C ILE A 14 -12.50 -8.54 -4.03
N ILE A 15 -11.40 -7.93 -4.47
CA ILE A 15 -10.47 -7.22 -3.60
C ILE A 15 -10.57 -5.73 -3.91
N SER A 16 -10.71 -4.90 -2.87
CA SER A 16 -10.67 -3.45 -2.98
C SER A 16 -9.53 -2.89 -2.15
N LEU A 17 -8.66 -2.10 -2.78
CA LEU A 17 -7.43 -1.57 -2.21
C LEU A 17 -7.38 -0.06 -2.34
N ASP A 18 -7.27 0.62 -1.21
CA ASP A 18 -7.09 2.07 -1.16
C ASP A 18 -5.62 2.40 -0.87
N LEU A 19 -4.99 3.02 -1.86
CA LEU A 19 -3.56 3.35 -1.85
C LEU A 19 -3.31 4.80 -1.45
N SER A 20 -2.18 5.00 -0.76
CA SER A 20 -1.51 6.30 -0.70
C SER A 20 -0.36 6.28 -1.69
N ILE A 21 -0.36 7.20 -2.65
CA ILE A 21 0.65 7.27 -3.71
C ILE A 21 1.60 8.43 -3.43
N PHE A 22 2.89 8.22 -3.60
CA PHE A 22 3.87 9.28 -3.40
C PHE A 22 3.77 10.36 -4.46
N TYR A 23 3.94 11.61 -4.04
CA TYR A 23 4.02 12.73 -4.96
C TYR A 23 5.15 12.54 -5.98
N GLY A 24 4.84 12.87 -7.25
CA GLY A 24 5.77 12.72 -8.37
C GLY A 24 5.81 11.31 -9.00
N SER A 25 5.01 10.36 -8.49
CA SER A 25 4.85 9.05 -9.11
C SER A 25 3.70 9.02 -10.12
N SER A 26 3.85 8.21 -11.18
CA SER A 26 2.76 7.94 -12.12
C SER A 26 1.66 7.13 -11.44
N THR A 27 0.51 7.77 -11.21
CA THR A 27 -0.61 7.13 -10.52
C THR A 27 -1.19 5.99 -11.35
N GLN A 28 -1.35 6.17 -12.67
CA GLN A 28 -1.90 5.13 -13.55
C GLN A 28 -1.00 3.89 -13.55
N ASP A 29 0.32 4.07 -13.69
CA ASP A 29 1.24 2.93 -13.72
C ASP A 29 1.23 2.17 -12.40
N ILE A 30 1.18 2.88 -11.28
CA ILE A 30 1.11 2.25 -9.95
C ILE A 30 -0.19 1.47 -9.78
N LEU A 31 -1.34 2.05 -10.14
CA LEU A 31 -2.62 1.38 -10.01
C LEU A 31 -2.66 0.09 -10.84
N THR A 32 -2.19 0.16 -12.10
CA THR A 32 -2.12 -1.00 -12.99
C THR A 32 -1.17 -2.07 -12.46
N GLN A 33 0.02 -1.68 -11.99
CA GLN A 33 0.99 -2.62 -11.42
C GLN A 33 0.45 -3.31 -10.17
N VAL A 34 -0.20 -2.57 -9.28
CA VAL A 34 -0.79 -3.15 -8.07
C VAL A 34 -1.93 -4.09 -8.40
N GLN A 35 -2.78 -3.75 -9.39
CA GLN A 35 -3.83 -4.66 -9.86
C GLN A 35 -3.24 -5.99 -10.34
N ALA A 36 -2.24 -5.95 -11.22
CA ALA A 36 -1.62 -7.15 -11.76
C ALA A 36 -0.94 -7.99 -10.66
N ALA A 37 -0.10 -7.36 -9.83
CA ALA A 37 0.67 -8.06 -8.81
C ALA A 37 -0.20 -8.71 -7.74
N VAL A 38 -1.30 -8.06 -7.34
CA VAL A 38 -2.22 -8.64 -6.35
C VAL A 38 -3.03 -9.78 -6.96
N SER A 39 -3.44 -9.68 -8.22
CA SER A 39 -4.16 -10.78 -8.90
C SER A 39 -3.29 -12.01 -8.96
N GLU A 40 -2.08 -11.85 -9.50
CA GLU A 40 -1.12 -12.93 -9.67
C GLU A 40 -0.75 -13.55 -8.33
N GLY A 41 -0.41 -12.75 -7.33
CA GLY A 41 -0.04 -13.26 -6.01
C GLY A 41 -1.17 -14.04 -5.35
N VAL A 42 -2.40 -13.51 -5.37
CA VAL A 42 -3.52 -14.19 -4.71
C VAL A 42 -3.85 -15.50 -5.41
N GLU A 43 -3.96 -15.51 -6.73
CA GLU A 43 -4.26 -16.73 -7.48
C GLU A 43 -3.15 -17.78 -7.30
N PHE A 44 -1.89 -17.36 -7.41
CA PHE A 44 -0.74 -18.25 -7.28
C PHE A 44 -0.65 -18.91 -5.89
N TYR A 45 -0.78 -18.12 -4.81
CA TYR A 45 -0.59 -18.63 -3.45
C TYR A 45 -1.82 -19.32 -2.86
N THR A 46 -3.03 -19.03 -3.36
CA THR A 46 -4.26 -19.52 -2.74
C THR A 46 -5.13 -20.37 -3.65
N SER A 47 -4.84 -20.39 -4.96
CA SER A 47 -5.70 -21.00 -5.98
C SER A 47 -7.15 -20.49 -5.95
N ILE A 48 -7.39 -19.34 -5.31
CA ILE A 48 -8.69 -18.67 -5.28
C ILE A 48 -8.81 -17.82 -6.54
N ASN A 49 -9.91 -17.99 -7.27
CA ASN A 49 -10.26 -17.17 -8.42
C ASN A 49 -10.51 -15.71 -8.00
N VAL A 50 -9.81 -14.76 -8.63
CA VAL A 50 -9.98 -13.34 -8.38
C VAL A 50 -10.88 -12.74 -9.47
N LEU A 51 -12.09 -12.37 -9.08
CA LEU A 51 -13.09 -11.85 -10.02
C LEU A 51 -12.82 -10.39 -10.40
N ALA A 52 -12.32 -9.60 -9.46
CA ALA A 52 -11.96 -8.20 -9.70
C ALA A 52 -11.03 -7.67 -8.62
N ILE A 53 -10.14 -6.76 -9.03
CA ILE A 53 -9.32 -5.95 -8.13
C ILE A 53 -9.60 -4.47 -8.40
N ASN A 54 -10.22 -3.82 -7.44
CA ASN A 54 -10.50 -2.38 -7.48
C ASN A 54 -9.40 -1.66 -6.72
N VAL A 55 -8.55 -0.91 -7.43
CA VAL A 55 -7.49 -0.13 -6.80
C VAL A 55 -7.80 1.35 -6.94
N ARG A 56 -7.75 2.08 -5.83
CA ARG A 56 -8.06 3.51 -5.78
C ARG A 56 -6.94 4.27 -5.10
N ALA A 57 -6.53 5.39 -5.70
CA ALA A 57 -5.63 6.34 -5.04
C ALA A 57 -6.46 7.29 -4.15
N MET A 58 -6.22 7.25 -2.84
CA MET A 58 -7.01 8.04 -1.88
C MET A 58 -6.24 9.22 -1.29
N ARG A 59 -4.92 9.13 -1.19
CA ARG A 59 -4.08 10.18 -0.59
C ARG A 59 -2.75 10.29 -1.32
N VAL A 60 -2.24 11.52 -1.36
CA VAL A 60 -0.86 11.78 -1.78
C VAL A 60 0.04 11.73 -0.54
N ALA A 61 1.01 10.83 -0.55
CA ALA A 61 2.04 10.78 0.47
C ALA A 61 3.21 11.71 0.08
N LYS A 62 3.66 12.54 1.02
CA LYS A 62 4.92 13.27 0.85
C LYS A 62 6.07 12.29 1.03
N LYS A 63 6.94 12.17 0.02
CA LYS A 63 8.20 11.43 0.17
C LYS A 63 9.01 12.14 1.26
N ARG A 64 9.25 11.46 2.39
CA ARG A 64 10.06 12.02 3.46
C ARG A 64 11.48 12.28 2.94
N SER A 65 12.01 13.48 3.19
CA SER A 65 13.40 13.79 2.87
C SER A 65 14.32 12.97 3.76
N LYS A 66 15.53 12.69 3.29
CA LYS A 66 16.54 11.93 4.05
C LYS A 66 16.80 12.58 5.42
N GLU A 67 16.92 13.91 5.44
CA GLU A 67 17.04 14.74 6.65
C GLU A 67 15.90 14.52 7.65
N SER A 68 14.65 14.41 7.17
CA SER A 68 13.49 14.17 8.05
C SER A 68 13.46 12.76 8.64
N ILE A 69 14.06 11.78 7.95
CA ILE A 69 14.22 10.41 8.47
C ILE A 69 15.36 10.37 9.49
N ASP A 70 16.47 11.05 9.19
CA ASP A 70 17.65 11.13 10.06
C ASP A 70 17.35 11.88 11.37
N ALA A 71 16.60 12.99 11.31
CA ALA A 71 16.12 13.73 12.47
C ALA A 71 15.17 12.90 13.36
N MET A 72 14.41 11.97 12.77
CA MET A 72 13.51 11.09 13.52
C MET A 72 14.27 9.97 14.22
N LYS A 73 15.30 9.40 13.57
CA LYS A 73 16.21 8.45 14.20
C LYS A 73 16.96 9.08 15.38
N ALA A 74 17.42 10.32 15.23
CA ALA A 74 18.07 11.05 16.32
C ALA A 74 17.14 11.26 17.53
N LYS A 75 15.85 11.51 17.31
CA LYS A 75 14.84 11.61 18.38
C LYS A 75 14.47 10.28 19.04
N LEU A 76 14.57 9.16 18.32
CA LEU A 76 14.32 7.81 18.86
C LEU A 76 15.48 7.30 19.72
N HIS A 77 16.69 7.83 19.53
CA HIS A 77 17.87 7.52 20.34
C HIS A 77 18.07 8.49 21.52
N TYR A 78 17.13 9.40 21.77
CA TYR A 78 17.18 10.31 22.92
C TYR A 78 16.40 9.70 24.09
N GLU A 79 17.11 9.11 25.04
CA GLU A 79 16.59 8.79 26.38
C GLU A 79 16.60 10.10 27.20
N PRO A 80 15.44 10.66 27.61
CA PRO A 80 15.43 11.83 28.47
C PRO A 80 15.82 11.39 29.89
N GLY A 81 17.12 11.35 30.21
CA GLY A 81 17.54 10.91 31.53
C GLY A 81 19.03 10.83 31.88
N SER A 82 19.96 11.42 31.12
CA SER A 82 21.36 11.47 31.54
C SER A 82 21.95 12.87 31.45
N LEU A 83 21.68 13.65 32.50
CA LEU A 83 22.53 14.60 33.26
C LEU A 83 21.67 15.71 33.85
#